data_AF-A0A536YL20-F1
#
_entry.id   AF-A0A536YL20-F1
#
_cell.length_a   1.000
_cell.length_b   1.000
_cell.length_c   1.000
_cell.angle_alpha   90.00
_cell.angle_beta   90.00
_cell.angle_gamma   90.00
#
_symmetry.space_group_name_H-M   'P 1'
#
loop_
_entity.id
_entity.type
_entity.pdbx_description
1 polymer ?
#
loop_
_entity_poly.entity_id
_entity_poly.type
_entity_poly.pdbx_seq_one_letter_code
_entity_poly.pdbx_strand_id
1 'polypeptide(L)'
;MKLAPRELLRRMFDAAINAAQPAHCIPPHLPTMPRGRLLVIGAGKASAAMARAFEEHWPDELSGLVVTRYGYGVPCDHIEIVEAAHPVPDAAGLA
;
A
#
# COMPACT_ATOMS: atom_id res chain seq x y z
N MET A 1 2.64 -37.07 0.76
CA MET A 1 3.53 -37.02 1.94
C MET A 1 2.91 -36.09 2.96
N LYS A 2 2.74 -36.51 4.23
CA LYS A 2 2.23 -35.61 5.28
C LYS A 2 3.34 -34.62 5.65
N LEU A 3 3.02 -33.32 5.66
CA LEU A 3 3.95 -32.27 6.10
C LEU A 3 4.26 -32.44 7.59
N ALA A 4 5.47 -32.11 8.00
CA ALA A 4 5.78 -31.98 9.42
C ALA A 4 4.93 -30.84 10.02
N PRO A 5 4.44 -30.95 11.28
CA PRO A 5 3.55 -29.94 11.86
C PRO A 5 4.12 -28.51 11.82
N ARG A 6 5.43 -28.33 12.08
CA ARG A 6 6.10 -27.03 11.99
C ARG A 6 6.03 -26.44 10.59
N GLU A 7 6.25 -27.26 9.56
CA GLU A 7 6.23 -26.84 8.17
C GLU A 7 4.82 -26.41 7.75
N LEU A 8 3.81 -27.19 8.14
CA LEU A 8 2.41 -26.84 7.90
C LEU A 8 2.06 -25.49 8.55
N LEU A 9 2.39 -25.32 9.84
CA LEU A 9 2.12 -24.06 10.55
C LEU A 9 2.88 -22.87 9.96
N ARG A 10 4.11 -23.08 9.48
CA ARG A 10 4.84 -22.01 8.82
C ARG A 10 4.16 -21.59 7.52
N ARG A 11 3.77 -22.56 6.69
CA ARG A 11 3.04 -22.28 5.43
C ARG A 11 1.72 -21.56 5.66
N MET A 12 0.98 -21.91 6.71
CA MET A 12 -0.26 -21.21 7.07
C MET A 12 0.01 -19.75 7.48
N PHE A 13 1.08 -19.52 8.25
CA PHE A 13 1.49 -18.17 8.65
C PHE A 13 1.91 -17.32 7.44
N ASP A 14 2.74 -17.88 6.54
CA ASP A 14 3.18 -17.17 5.34
C ASP A 14 2.00 -16.86 4.42
N ALA A 15 1.04 -17.78 4.30
CA ALA A 15 -0.20 -17.54 3.56
C ALA A 15 -1.02 -16.38 4.16
N ALA A 16 -1.13 -16.31 5.49
CA ALA A 16 -1.83 -15.22 6.16
C ALA A 16 -1.13 -13.86 5.97
N ILE A 17 0.21 -13.82 6.04
CA ILE A 17 0.98 -12.61 5.71
C ILE A 17 0.74 -12.20 4.26
N ASN A 18 0.87 -13.14 3.33
CA ASN A 18 0.72 -12.88 1.89
C ASN A 18 -0.67 -12.37 1.54
N ALA A 19 -1.72 -12.86 2.20
CA ALA A 19 -3.09 -12.38 2.01
C ALA A 19 -3.28 -10.92 2.45
N ALA A 20 -2.44 -10.40 3.34
CA ALA A 20 -2.49 -9.03 3.84
C ALA A 20 -1.46 -8.09 3.19
N GLN A 21 -0.61 -8.57 2.28
CA GLN A 21 0.38 -7.72 1.59
C GLN A 21 -0.32 -6.82 0.56
N PRO A 22 -0.04 -5.49 0.53
CA PRO A 22 -0.64 -4.57 -0.42
C PRO A 22 -0.53 -5.01 -1.89
N ALA A 23 0.64 -5.52 -2.28
CA ALA A 23 0.89 -6.01 -3.64
C ALA A 23 -0.03 -7.15 -4.08
N HIS A 24 -0.60 -7.91 -3.13
CA HIS A 24 -1.52 -9.01 -3.42
C HIS A 24 -2.98 -8.65 -3.20
N CYS A 25 -3.27 -7.88 -2.14
CA CYS A 25 -4.66 -7.59 -1.75
C CYS A 25 -5.24 -6.35 -2.44
N ILE A 26 -4.43 -5.40 -2.92
CA ILE A 26 -4.94 -4.20 -3.62
C ILE A 26 -5.43 -4.51 -5.04
N PRO A 27 -4.69 -5.22 -5.92
CA PRO A 27 -5.08 -5.37 -7.33
C PRO A 27 -6.49 -5.95 -7.55
N PRO A 28 -6.95 -6.96 -6.78
CA PRO A 28 -8.32 -7.50 -6.92
C PRO A 28 -9.44 -6.53 -6.51
N HIS A 29 -9.12 -5.44 -5.83
CA HIS A 29 -10.07 -4.49 -5.27
C HIS A 29 -10.00 -3.10 -5.92
N LEU A 30 -9.27 -2.96 -7.03
CA LEU A 30 -9.23 -1.72 -7.78
C LEU A 30 -10.64 -1.35 -8.29
N PRO A 31 -11.02 -0.07 -8.25
CA PRO A 31 -12.28 0.38 -8.79
C PRO A 31 -12.29 0.21 -10.32
N THR A 32 -13.47 0.23 -10.91
CA THR A 32 -13.57 0.44 -12.35
C THR A 32 -13.06 1.83 -12.71
N MET A 33 -12.50 1.97 -13.91
CA MET A 33 -12.04 3.24 -14.46
C MET A 33 -13.15 4.31 -14.37
N PRO A 34 -12.95 5.41 -13.61
CA PRO A 34 -13.92 6.49 -13.53
C PRO A 34 -13.90 7.30 -14.82
N ARG A 35 -14.95 8.10 -15.04
CA ARG A 35 -14.91 9.14 -16.09
C ARG A 35 -14.13 10.34 -15.57
N GLY A 36 -13.19 10.84 -16.37
CA GLY A 36 -12.37 11.99 -16.02
C GLY A 36 -11.15 11.61 -15.18
N ARG A 37 -10.68 12.54 -14.34
CA ARG A 37 -9.42 12.40 -13.61
C ARG A 37 -9.56 11.48 -12.39
N LEU A 38 -8.62 10.56 -12.21
CA LEU A 38 -8.43 9.83 -10.97
C LEU A 38 -7.45 10.56 -10.03
N LEU A 39 -7.85 10.72 -8.77
CA LEU A 39 -7.00 11.21 -7.70
C LEU A 39 -6.91 10.16 -6.59
N VAL A 40 -5.69 9.76 -6.24
CA VAL A 40 -5.41 8.82 -5.14
C VAL A 40 -5.00 9.60 -3.90
N ILE A 41 -5.70 9.40 -2.79
CA ILE A 41 -5.36 9.98 -1.49
C ILE A 41 -5.26 8.85 -0.47
N GLY A 42 -4.24 8.89 0.37
CA GLY A 42 -4.05 7.88 1.40
C GLY A 42 -3.23 8.38 2.58
N ALA A 43 -3.45 7.75 3.74
CA ALA A 43 -2.66 7.98 4.94
C ALA A 43 -2.53 6.68 5.74
N GLY A 44 -1.38 6.47 6.39
CA GLY A 44 -1.16 5.34 7.30
C GLY A 44 0.18 4.64 7.11
N LYS A 45 0.51 3.69 7.98
CA LYS A 45 1.85 3.06 8.01
C LYS A 45 2.19 2.24 6.76
N ALA A 46 1.18 1.70 6.08
CA ALA A 46 1.33 0.90 4.87
C ALA A 46 0.93 1.67 3.60
N SER A 47 0.54 2.94 3.73
CA SER A 47 -0.10 3.71 2.66
C SER A 47 0.81 3.86 1.44
N ALA A 48 2.11 4.09 1.64
CA ALA A 48 3.08 4.18 0.54
C ALA A 48 3.18 2.87 -0.26
N ALA A 49 3.21 1.72 0.41
CA ALA A 49 3.21 0.41 -0.27
C ALA A 49 1.88 0.12 -0.98
N MET A 50 0.74 0.57 -0.40
CA MET A 50 -0.57 0.48 -1.05
C MET A 50 -0.65 1.39 -2.28
N ALA A 51 -0.10 2.61 -2.20
CA ALA A 51 -0.04 3.56 -3.31
C ALA A 51 0.75 2.96 -4.47
N ARG A 52 1.93 2.40 -4.20
CA ARG A 52 2.75 1.75 -5.22
C ARG A 52 2.02 0.57 -5.86
N ALA A 53 1.41 -0.29 -5.05
CA ALA A 53 0.65 -1.43 -5.57
C ALA A 53 -0.55 -0.98 -6.44
N PHE A 54 -1.22 0.12 -6.06
CA PHE A 54 -2.28 0.71 -6.86
C PHE A 54 -1.74 1.21 -8.21
N GLU A 55 -0.67 2.01 -8.19
CA GLU A 55 -0.07 2.62 -9.38
C GLU A 55 0.44 1.58 -10.37
N GLU A 56 1.11 0.52 -9.89
CA GLU A 56 1.62 -0.56 -10.74
C GLU A 56 0.52 -1.34 -11.49
N HIS A 57 -0.71 -1.30 -10.99
CA HIS A 57 -1.85 -2.05 -11.54
C HIS A 57 -2.91 -1.15 -12.18
N TRP A 58 -2.72 0.17 -12.14
CA TRP A 58 -3.65 1.11 -12.76
C TRP A 58 -3.27 1.36 -14.23
N PRO A 59 -4.19 1.18 -15.19
CA PRO A 59 -3.82 1.13 -16.61
C PRO A 59 -3.75 2.50 -17.31
N ASP A 60 -4.06 3.60 -16.63
CA ASP A 60 -4.25 4.92 -17.24
C ASP A 60 -3.65 6.03 -16.36
N GLU A 61 -3.78 7.29 -16.77
CA GLU A 61 -3.29 8.44 -16.04
C GLU A 61 -3.95 8.55 -14.65
N LEU A 62 -3.11 8.79 -13.65
CA LEU A 62 -3.51 9.09 -12.29
C LEU A 62 -2.63 10.18 -11.71
N SER A 63 -3.08 10.75 -10.59
CA SER A 63 -2.27 11.61 -9.74
C SER A 63 -2.65 11.35 -8.29
N GLY A 64 -1.83 11.76 -7.33
CA GLY A 64 -2.20 11.57 -5.94
C GLY A 64 -1.19 12.12 -4.94
N LEU A 65 -1.59 12.07 -3.67
CA LEU A 65 -0.74 12.34 -2.53
C LEU A 65 -1.04 11.34 -1.42
N VAL A 66 0.00 10.73 -0.88
CA VAL A 66 -0.10 9.73 0.17
C VAL A 66 0.88 10.03 1.29
N VAL A 67 0.38 10.02 2.53
CA VAL A 67 1.19 10.27 3.74
C VAL A 67 1.52 8.96 4.44
N THR A 68 2.80 8.74 4.71
CA THR A 68 3.31 7.61 5.52
C THR A 68 4.20 8.12 6.67
N ARG A 69 4.74 7.20 7.47
CA ARG A 69 5.71 7.56 8.53
C ARG A 69 7.13 7.66 7.99
N TYR A 70 7.96 8.46 8.65
CA TYR A 70 9.38 8.60 8.28
C TYR A 70 10.14 7.28 8.10
N GLY A 71 10.87 7.18 6.98
CA GLY A 71 11.66 6.00 6.58
C GLY A 71 10.84 4.88 5.92
N TYR A 72 9.58 5.13 5.56
CA TYR A 72 8.67 4.15 4.95
C TYR A 72 8.10 4.63 3.61
N GLY A 73 8.65 5.72 3.06
CA GLY A 73 8.43 6.13 1.68
C GLY A 73 8.83 5.02 0.71
N VAL A 74 8.05 4.89 -0.35
CA VAL A 74 8.28 3.97 -1.47
C VAL A 74 8.21 4.82 -2.73
N PRO A 75 9.14 4.66 -3.71
CA PRO A 75 9.07 5.42 -4.94
C PRO A 75 7.76 5.13 -5.68
N CYS A 76 7.06 6.18 -6.08
CA CYS A 76 5.90 6.16 -6.97
C CYS A 76 6.15 7.19 -8.08
N ASP A 77 5.65 6.91 -9.27
CA ASP A 77 5.89 7.69 -10.49
C ASP A 77 4.90 8.86 -10.62
N HIS A 78 3.67 8.69 -10.14
CA HIS A 78 2.56 9.64 -10.29
C HIS A 78 1.90 10.05 -8.96
N ILE A 79 2.07 9.25 -7.91
CA ILE A 79 1.58 9.56 -6.56
C ILE A 79 2.72 10.18 -5.74
N GLU A 80 2.51 11.40 -5.24
CA GLU A 80 3.44 12.05 -4.32
C GLU A 80 3.41 11.33 -2.95
N ILE A 81 4.58 10.92 -2.46
CA ILE A 81 4.71 10.31 -1.14
C ILE A 81 5.33 11.31 -0.17
N VAL A 82 4.57 11.68 0.85
CA VAL A 82 5.00 12.56 1.94
C VAL A 82 5.18 11.72 3.21
N GLU A 83 6.20 12.06 4.00
CA GLU A 83 6.44 11.43 5.30
C GLU A 83 6.16 12.41 6.44
N ALA A 84 5.46 11.93 7.46
CA ALA A 84 5.13 12.68 8.68
C ALA A 84 5.36 11.84 9.94
N ALA A 85 5.40 12.50 11.11
CA ALA A 85 5.66 11.80 12.37
C ALA A 85 4.50 10.89 12.82
N HIS A 86 4.87 9.77 13.46
CA HIS A 86 3.99 8.88 14.21
C HIS A 86 4.79 8.28 15.39
N PRO A 87 4.24 8.15 16.62
CA PRO A 87 2.81 8.28 16.96
C PRO A 87 2.35 9.69 17.30
N VAL A 88 3.27 10.62 17.56
CA VAL A 88 2.95 12.01 17.87
C VAL A 88 3.08 12.83 16.58
N PRO A 89 2.05 13.59 16.16
CA PRO A 89 2.11 14.42 14.96
C PRO A 89 3.16 15.53 15.04
N ASP A 90 3.67 15.94 13.88
CA ASP A 90 4.53 17.10 13.70
C ASP A 90 3.99 18.02 12.60
N ALA A 91 4.75 19.05 12.23
CA ALA A 91 4.33 20.05 11.24
C ALA A 91 4.06 19.44 9.85
N ALA A 92 4.79 18.39 9.46
CA ALA A 92 4.57 17.71 8.18
C ALA A 92 3.20 17.01 8.14
N GLY A 93 2.70 16.54 9.28
CA GLY A 93 1.36 15.94 9.40
C GLY A 93 0.20 16.92 9.61
N LEU A 94 0.47 18.23 9.70
CA LEU A 94 -0.54 19.28 9.94
C LEU A 94 -0.94 20.06 8.67
N ALA A 95 -0.19 19.88 7.57
CA ALA A 95 -0.37 20.61 6.32
C ALA A 95 -1.63 20.18 5.55
#